data_AF-B4JR12-F1
#
_entry.id   AF-B4JR12-F1
#
_cell.length_a   1.000
_cell.length_b   1.000
_cell.length_c   1.000
_cell.angle_alpha   90.00
_cell.angle_beta   90.00
_cell.angle_gamma   90.00
#
_symmetry.space_group_name_H-M   'P 1'
#
loop_
_entity.id
_entity.type
_entity.pdbx_description
1 polymer ?
#
loop_
_entity_poly.entity_id
_entity_poly.type
_entity_poly.pdbx_seq_one_letter_code
_entity_poly.pdbx_strand_id
1 'polypeptide(L)'
;MALDNYFDKVRGYHPGILTNVARVLLNAKCTSPERTMTLSQIRVGYRLLTEDKFPSMADPRVEMLFLLLIPFVACFTNKHGTYHFYITRLKES
;
A
#
# COMPACT_ATOMS: atom_id res chain seq x y z
N MET A 1 15.41 4.95 16.16
CA MET A 1 15.19 3.59 15.60
C MET A 1 15.05 3.77 14.10
N ALA A 2 15.88 3.12 13.28
CA ALA A 2 15.84 3.30 11.83
C ALA A 2 14.47 2.88 11.27
N LEU A 3 14.00 3.57 10.24
CA LEU A 3 12.70 3.31 9.61
C LEU A 3 12.60 1.87 9.09
N ASP A 4 13.71 1.31 8.60
CA ASP A 4 13.81 -0.08 8.15
C ASP A 4 13.50 -1.07 9.27
N ASN A 5 14.08 -0.88 10.45
CA ASN A 5 13.81 -1.73 11.63
C ASN A 5 12.33 -1.67 12.04
N TYR A 6 11.67 -0.52 11.86
CA TYR A 6 10.25 -0.40 12.11
C TYR A 6 9.42 -1.20 11.09
N PHE A 7 9.75 -1.07 9.80
CA PHE A 7 9.09 -1.81 8.73
C PHE A 7 9.32 -3.33 8.82
N ASP A 8 10.50 -3.77 9.24
CA ASP A 8 10.79 -5.19 9.51
C ASP A 8 9.88 -5.74 10.62
N LYS A 9 9.70 -4.99 11.71
CA LYS A 9 8.76 -5.39 12.77
C LYS A 9 7.33 -5.51 12.25
N VAL A 10 6.85 -4.53 11.46
CA VAL A 10 5.51 -4.60 10.86
C VAL A 10 5.35 -5.85 10.00
N ARG A 11 6.33 -6.17 9.15
CA ARG A 11 6.30 -7.38 8.33
C ARG A 11 6.35 -8.67 9.16
N GLY A 12 7.05 -8.65 10.29
CA GLY A 12 7.08 -9.76 11.24
C GLY A 12 5.71 -10.03 11.87
N TYR A 13 4.98 -8.97 12.27
CA TYR A 13 3.63 -9.10 12.84
C TYR A 13 2.54 -9.38 11.80
N HIS A 14 2.72 -8.88 10.57
CA HIS A 14 1.76 -9.04 9.48
C HIS A 14 2.43 -9.66 8.25
N PRO A 15 2.71 -10.98 8.27
CA PRO A 15 3.30 -11.67 7.13
C PRO A 15 2.44 -11.47 5.87
N GLY A 16 3.07 -11.11 4.76
CA GLY A 16 2.39 -10.92 3.48
C GLY A 16 1.60 -9.61 3.33
N ILE A 17 1.69 -8.68 4.28
CA ILE A 17 0.98 -7.38 4.19
C ILE A 17 1.20 -6.65 2.86
N LEU A 18 2.46 -6.57 2.40
CA LEU A 18 2.82 -5.90 1.14
C LEU A 18 2.24 -6.63 -0.07
N THR A 19 2.26 -7.97 -0.06
CA THR A 19 1.64 -8.80 -1.10
C THR A 19 0.12 -8.61 -1.15
N ASN A 20 -0.52 -8.52 0.01
CA ASN A 20 -1.97 -8.29 0.10
C ASN A 20 -2.34 -6.88 -0.40
N VAL A 21 -1.55 -5.85 -0.07
CA VAL A 21 -1.77 -4.50 -0.65
C VAL A 21 -1.59 -4.52 -2.17
N ALA A 22 -0.57 -5.21 -2.69
CA ALA A 22 -0.40 -5.36 -4.13
C ALA A 22 -1.64 -6.01 -4.77
N ARG A 23 -2.17 -7.08 -4.16
CA ARG A 23 -3.42 -7.74 -4.62
C ARG A 23 -4.62 -6.79 -4.57
N VAL A 24 -4.73 -5.93 -3.57
CA VAL A 24 -5.81 -4.91 -3.52
C VAL A 24 -5.72 -3.97 -4.72
N LEU A 25 -4.55 -3.42 -5.02
CA LEU A 25 -4.35 -2.53 -6.17
C LEU A 25 -4.65 -3.25 -7.49
N LEU A 26 -4.22 -4.50 -7.61
CA LEU A 26 -4.44 -5.34 -8.80
C LEU A 26 -5.92 -5.69 -9.02
N ASN A 27 -6.61 -6.15 -7.97
CA ASN A 27 -8.03 -6.49 -8.02
C ASN A 27 -8.90 -5.27 -8.38
N ALA A 28 -8.51 -4.08 -7.89
CA ALA A 28 -9.16 -2.83 -8.21
C ALA A 28 -8.78 -2.26 -9.61
N LYS A 29 -7.90 -2.94 -10.36
CA LYS A 29 -7.36 -2.49 -11.66
C LYS A 29 -6.71 -1.11 -11.57
N CYS A 30 -6.06 -0.81 -10.44
CA CYS A 30 -5.34 0.43 -10.22
C CYS A 30 -3.97 0.38 -10.89
N THR A 31 -3.93 0.42 -12.22
CA THR A 31 -2.73 0.13 -13.02
C THR A 31 -2.17 1.33 -13.79
N SER A 32 -2.73 2.53 -13.57
CA SER A 32 -2.28 3.76 -14.25
C SER A 32 -2.58 4.99 -13.39
N PRO A 33 -2.00 6.17 -13.68
CA PRO A 33 -2.30 7.40 -12.96
C PRO A 33 -3.79 7.79 -12.96
N GLU A 34 -4.57 7.36 -13.94
CA GLU A 34 -6.02 7.59 -14.05
C GLU A 34 -6.83 6.59 -13.23
N ARG A 35 -6.23 5.46 -12.85
CA ARG A 35 -6.86 4.39 -12.06
C ARG A 35 -6.05 4.15 -10.81
N THR A 36 -6.43 4.82 -9.73
CA THR A 36 -5.67 4.86 -8.48
C THR A 36 -6.53 4.56 -7.27
N MET A 37 -5.88 4.35 -6.13
CA MET A 37 -6.52 4.32 -4.82
C MET A 37 -5.83 5.26 -3.84
N THR A 38 -6.59 5.80 -2.89
CA THR A 38 -6.05 6.51 -1.73
C THR A 38 -5.63 5.52 -0.63
N LEU A 39 -4.86 5.99 0.36
CA LEU A 39 -4.55 5.18 1.56
C LEU A 39 -5.82 4.66 2.26
N SER A 40 -6.87 5.49 2.37
CA SER A 40 -8.12 5.07 3.00
C SER A 40 -8.79 3.94 2.23
N GLN A 41 -8.81 4.00 0.89
CA GLN A 41 -9.35 2.95 0.04
C GLN A 41 -8.53 1.66 0.13
N ILE A 42 -7.19 1.76 0.19
CA ILE A 42 -6.30 0.61 0.38
C ILE A 42 -6.58 -0.07 1.71
N ARG A 43 -6.73 0.67 2.80
CA ARG A 43 -7.04 0.11 4.13
C ARG A 43 -8.38 -0.64 4.12
N VAL A 44 -9.39 -0.11 3.42
CA VAL A 44 -10.69 -0.77 3.25
C VAL A 44 -10.53 -2.04 2.40
N GLY A 45 -9.87 -1.96 1.25
CA GLY A 45 -9.63 -3.12 0.38
C GLY A 45 -8.82 -4.22 1.06
N TYR A 46 -7.83 -3.86 1.86
CA TYR A 46 -7.04 -4.80 2.66
C TYR A 46 -7.93 -5.57 3.64
N ARG A 47 -8.80 -4.86 4.36
CA ARG A 47 -9.75 -5.49 5.29
C ARG A 47 -10.73 -6.42 4.60
N LEU A 48 -11.19 -6.04 3.41
CA LEU A 48 -12.07 -6.92 2.61
C LEU A 48 -11.34 -8.16 2.11
N LEU A 49 -10.05 -8.06 1.79
CA LEU A 49 -9.26 -9.17 1.26
C LEU A 49 -8.79 -10.15 2.36
N THR A 50 -8.51 -9.64 3.57
CA THR A 50 -7.81 -10.40 4.62
C THR A 50 -8.66 -10.62 5.88
N GLU A 51 -9.82 -10.00 5.97
CA GLU A 51 -10.65 -9.88 7.19
C GLU A 51 -9.98 -9.11 8.35
N ASP A 52 -8.70 -8.72 8.20
CA ASP A 52 -7.90 -8.02 9.20
C ASP A 52 -7.88 -6.50 9.00
N LYS A 53 -7.64 -5.77 10.09
CA LYS A 53 -7.37 -4.32 10.02
C LYS A 53 -5.97 -4.08 9.47
N PHE A 54 -5.85 -3.14 8.53
CA PHE A 54 -4.54 -2.64 8.11
C PHE A 54 -3.81 -2.01 9.31
N PRO A 55 -2.53 -2.35 9.57
CA PRO A 55 -1.78 -1.79 10.70
C PRO A 55 -1.58 -0.29 10.52
N SER A 56 -2.03 0.48 11.51
CA SER A 56 -1.83 1.92 11.56
C SER A 56 -0.36 2.23 11.88
N MET A 57 0.29 3.07 11.08
CA MET A 57 1.66 3.52 11.34
C MET A 57 1.74 4.93 11.93
N ALA A 58 0.62 5.42 12.49
CA ALA A 58 0.40 6.74 13.07
C ALA A 58 0.51 7.94 12.09
N ASP A 59 1.45 7.91 11.15
CA ASP A 59 1.68 8.96 10.15
C ASP A 59 1.41 8.44 8.72
N PRO A 60 0.50 9.06 7.95
CA PRO A 60 0.27 8.71 6.54
C PRO A 60 1.53 8.73 5.66
N ARG A 61 2.53 9.55 5.99
CA ARG A 61 3.82 9.60 5.29
C ARG A 61 4.63 8.33 5.51
N VAL A 62 4.60 7.78 6.72
CA VAL A 62 5.25 6.51 7.05
C VAL A 62 4.56 5.36 6.32
N GLU A 63 3.23 5.37 6.25
CA GLU A 63 2.47 4.39 5.46
C GLU A 63 2.76 4.52 3.97
N MET A 64 2.83 5.74 3.42
CA MET A 64 3.23 5.96 2.04
C MET A 64 4.61 5.35 1.76
N LEU A 65 5.61 5.64 2.61
CA LEU A 65 6.96 5.07 2.48
C LEU A 65 6.93 3.54 2.56
N PHE A 66 6.11 2.97 3.44
CA PHE A 66 5.94 1.52 3.55
C PHE A 66 5.33 0.90 2.28
N LEU A 67 4.31 1.54 1.70
CA LEU A 67 3.70 1.06 0.45
C LEU A 67 4.64 1.16 -0.75
N LEU A 68 5.55 2.13 -0.75
CA LEU A 68 6.59 2.27 -1.77
C LEU A 68 7.68 1.19 -1.70
N LEU A 69 7.68 0.34 -0.67
CA LEU A 69 8.51 -0.86 -0.63
C LEU A 69 7.96 -1.98 -1.54
N ILE A 70 6.72 -1.87 -2.00
CA ILE A 70 6.12 -2.83 -2.94
C ILE A 70 6.71 -2.56 -4.34
N PRO A 71 7.34 -3.56 -4.98
CA PRO A 71 7.86 -3.40 -6.33
C PRO A 71 6.78 -2.90 -7.30
N PHE A 72 7.15 -1.95 -8.16
CA PHE A 72 6.29 -1.39 -9.21
C PHE A 72 5.06 -0.59 -8.73
N VAL A 73 4.90 -0.36 -7.42
CA VAL A 73 3.93 0.60 -6.91
C VAL A 73 4.47 2.01 -7.08
N ALA A 74 3.64 2.89 -7.60
CA ALA A 74 3.91 4.31 -7.75
C ALA A 74 2.90 5.12 -6.92
N CYS A 75 3.33 6.28 -6.47
CA CYS A 75 2.51 7.23 -5.73
C CYS A 75 2.66 8.63 -6.33
N PHE A 76 1.57 9.38 -6.42
CA PHE A 76 1.61 10.81 -6.65
C PHE A 76 0.63 11.51 -5.72
N THR A 77 0.79 12.83 -5.62
CA THR A 77 -0.08 13.67 -4.81
C THR A 77 -0.93 14.54 -5.72
N ASN A 78 -2.23 14.64 -5.44
CA ASN A 78 -3.09 15.58 -6.16
C ASN A 78 -2.94 17.01 -5.60
N LYS A 79 -3.64 17.99 -6.20
CA LYS A 79 -3.62 19.40 -5.76
C LYS A 79 -4.09 19.64 -4.31
N HIS A 80 -4.75 18.66 -3.70
CA HIS A 80 -5.26 18.71 -2.32
C HIS A 80 -4.34 18.01 -1.32
N GLY A 81 -3.16 17.53 -1.74
CA GLY A 81 -2.25 16.84 -0.84
C GLY A 81 -2.61 15.37 -0.58
N THR A 82 -3.59 14.79 -1.31
CA THR A 82 -3.97 13.39 -1.14
C THR A 82 -3.06 12.48 -1.94
N TYR A 83 -2.53 11.43 -1.29
CA TYR A 83 -1.73 10.39 -1.94
C TYR A 83 -2.60 9.43 -2.74
N HIS A 84 -2.22 9.20 -3.99
CA HIS A 84 -2.83 8.27 -4.94
C HIS A 84 -1.81 7.21 -5.36
N PHE A 85 -2.19 5.94 -5.24
CA PHE A 85 -1.34 4.79 -5.52
C PHE A 85 -1.87 3.97 -6.70
N TYR A 86 -0.96 3.44 -7.51
CA TYR A 86 -1.24 2.51 -8.59
C TYR A 86 -0.03 1.58 -8.79
N ILE A 87 -0.23 0.43 -9.44
CA ILE A 87 0.80 -0.58 -9.68
C ILE A 87 1.04 -0.76 -11.19
N THR A 88 2.30 -0.60 -11.61
CA THR A 88 2.67 -0.49 -13.03
C THR A 88 2.99 -1.84 -13.71
N ARG A 89 3.23 -2.92 -12.96
CA ARG A 89 3.49 -4.25 -13.51
C ARG A 89 2.88 -5.37 -12.67
N LEU A 90 2.14 -6.26 -13.33
CA LEU A 90 1.91 -7.63 -12.90
C LEU A 90 3.10 -8.46 -13.35
N LYS A 91 4.08 -8.71 -12.46
CA LYS A 91 4.90 -9.92 -12.63
C LYS A 91 4.31 -10.98 -11.72
N GLU A 92 3.44 -11.81 -12.28
CA GLU A 92 3.20 -13.13 -11.73
C GLU A 92 4.57 -13.82 -11.69
N SER A 93 5.06 -14.07 -10.47
CA SER A 93 6.26 -14.87 -10.21
C SER A 93 5.80 -16.27 -9.84
#